data_AF-A0A1V9YFG0-F1
#
_entry.id   AF-A0A1V9YFG0-F1
#
_cell.length_a   1.000
_cell.length_b   1.000
_cell.length_c   1.000
_cell.angle_alpha   90.00
_cell.angle_beta   90.00
_cell.angle_gamma   90.00
#
_symmetry.space_group_name_H-M   'P 1'
#
loop_
_entity.id
_entity.type
_entity.pdbx_description
1 polymer ?
#
loop_
_entity_poly.entity_id
_entity_poly.type
_entity_poly.pdbx_seq_one_letter_code
_entity_poly.pdbx_strand_id
1 'polypeptide(L)'
;MPANSTAWEAAVAEGDTATMRTLLYDDDSEAPAYGYTQVLEAKSGATVDRLRRLRTMTRIVKGHRSGLLDEILVDGGAALHSAVRKGHTDAVALLLHAGADPNCLDGNLWSPVYAAAANPRRWAVLTLLLQFGADLHCLQNGETPLHRATKAGHASLVELFLRFGSSPNMLDKESLWFGLADATNYVAALLLQYGANTNVFNSRGATLLQVAITSGDDAMARLLLRSGADCNLRDAKGQTSLHVAVACGQHGLVQYMLASHQANPNLLDKISMGHSSLQVAIYRDDTRMVELLLGHGGLSQQTRLAGLRTAMELHAVAVARLIVANHQRLRNKAGQTAMHFASVYCSDGAMVDMLLDMGVAINAQDDMGFTPLMYTGQRSQPELFRLLMTKGAVMLSWPIVAADQSKYHTAVWPWLLECPAAAIADLATQLRPLLQVQSPVSTTGTNDAYATDVLVLLTYNAFPCGILALVDACLRRRQCRLQASEIICAWALGQQHCYLAKCFWDLGCR
;
A
#
# COMPACT_ATOMS: atom_id res chain seq x y z
N MET A 1 59.97 21.16 31.60
CA MET A 1 59.50 19.91 30.95
C MET A 1 60.66 18.94 30.97
N PRO A 2 60.57 17.78 31.66
CA PRO A 2 61.65 16.80 31.64
C PRO A 2 61.86 16.29 30.22
N ALA A 3 63.12 16.12 29.79
CA ALA A 3 63.50 15.72 28.43
C ALA A 3 62.83 14.41 27.96
N ASN A 4 62.44 13.55 28.90
CA ASN A 4 61.77 12.29 28.65
C ASN A 4 60.30 12.45 28.19
N SER A 5 59.61 13.50 28.62
CA SER A 5 58.23 13.81 28.18
C SER A 5 58.21 14.26 26.72
N THR A 6 59.16 15.12 26.32
CA THR A 6 59.30 15.54 24.91
C THR A 6 59.74 14.40 23.99
N ALA A 7 60.61 13.51 24.48
CA ALA A 7 61.04 12.33 23.73
C ALA A 7 59.91 11.32 23.56
N TRP A 8 59.09 11.11 24.59
CA TRP A 8 57.90 10.26 24.54
C TRP A 8 56.86 10.79 23.54
N GLU A 9 56.53 12.07 23.60
CA GLU A 9 55.59 12.69 22.67
C GLU A 9 56.07 12.60 21.22
N ALA A 10 57.37 12.80 20.97
CA ALA A 10 57.98 12.65 19.66
C ALA A 10 57.95 11.19 19.17
N ALA A 11 58.31 10.23 20.01
CA ALA A 11 58.29 8.80 19.69
C ALA A 11 56.87 8.32 19.33
N VAL A 12 55.86 8.72 20.11
CA VAL A 12 54.44 8.42 19.81
C VAL A 12 54.00 9.11 18.53
N ALA A 13 54.43 10.36 18.31
CA ALA A 13 54.11 11.11 17.11
C ALA A 13 54.71 10.47 15.85
N GLU A 14 55.91 9.91 15.92
CA GLU A 14 56.59 9.27 14.81
C GLU A 14 56.19 7.79 14.65
N GLY A 15 55.60 7.19 15.70
CA GLY A 15 55.27 5.77 15.74
C GLY A 15 56.51 4.90 15.99
N ASP A 16 57.57 5.48 16.54
CA ASP A 16 58.82 4.78 16.82
C ASP A 16 58.68 3.85 18.02
N THR A 17 58.29 2.62 17.71
CA THR A 17 58.07 1.57 18.71
C THR A 17 59.34 1.14 19.45
N ALA A 18 60.53 1.39 18.90
CA ALA A 18 61.78 1.04 19.57
C ALA A 18 62.05 1.98 20.74
N THR A 19 61.98 3.29 20.50
CA THR A 19 62.12 4.30 21.56
C THR A 19 60.96 4.26 22.56
N MET A 20 59.73 3.98 22.11
CA MET A 20 58.61 3.75 23.03
C MET A 20 58.86 2.56 23.97
N ARG A 21 59.44 1.46 23.48
CA ARG A 21 59.76 0.28 24.31
C ARG A 21 60.84 0.59 25.34
N THR A 22 61.92 1.25 24.93
CA THR A 22 63.02 1.62 25.86
C THR A 22 62.56 2.61 26.93
N LEU A 23 61.56 3.46 26.62
CA LEU A 23 61.00 4.40 27.58
C LEU A 23 59.94 3.75 28.52
N LEU A 24 59.27 2.68 28.08
CA LEU A 24 58.25 1.97 28.85
C LEU A 24 58.81 0.81 29.70
N TYR A 25 59.89 0.19 29.26
CA TYR A 25 60.51 -0.96 29.91
C TYR A 25 61.98 -0.66 30.17
N ASP A 26 62.40 -0.68 31.44
CA ASP A 26 63.83 -0.69 31.78
C ASP A 26 64.48 -1.95 31.18
N ASP A 27 65.70 -1.79 30.65
CA ASP A 27 66.43 -2.72 29.74
C ASP A 27 66.53 -4.21 30.17
N ASP A 28 66.14 -4.57 31.40
CA ASP A 28 66.28 -5.91 31.97
C ASP A 28 64.97 -6.69 32.18
N SER A 29 63.81 -6.19 31.74
CA SER A 29 62.58 -7.01 31.76
C SER A 29 62.08 -7.30 30.35
N GLU A 30 61.90 -8.58 30.04
CA GLU A 30 61.37 -9.13 28.78
C GLU A 30 60.21 -8.28 28.25
N ALA A 31 60.54 -7.27 27.43
CA ALA A 31 59.56 -6.46 26.75
C ALA A 31 58.87 -7.39 25.75
N PRO A 32 57.54 -7.57 25.84
CA PRO A 32 56.85 -8.48 24.94
C PRO A 32 57.07 -8.03 23.49
N ALA A 33 57.71 -8.88 22.69
CA ALA A 33 58.04 -8.61 21.28
C ALA A 33 56.81 -8.63 20.34
N TYR A 34 55.63 -8.24 20.83
CA TYR A 34 54.40 -8.29 20.06
C TYR A 34 54.35 -7.13 19.06
N GLY A 35 54.59 -7.46 17.79
CA GLY A 35 54.17 -6.64 16.65
C GLY A 35 52.76 -7.03 16.19
N TYR A 36 52.10 -6.14 15.43
CA TYR A 36 50.74 -6.36 14.91
C TYR A 36 50.55 -7.72 14.20
N THR A 37 51.57 -8.20 13.49
CA THR A 37 51.56 -9.50 12.79
C THR A 37 51.47 -10.71 13.73
N GLN A 38 52.07 -10.65 14.92
CA GLN A 38 52.02 -11.75 15.89
C GLN A 38 50.67 -11.86 16.62
N VAL A 39 49.87 -10.77 16.62
CA VAL A 39 48.51 -10.76 17.19
C VAL A 39 47.50 -11.48 16.29
N LEU A 40 47.73 -11.52 14.97
CA LEU A 40 46.85 -12.19 14.00
C LEU A 40 47.03 -13.71 13.93
N GLU A 41 48.22 -14.24 14.24
CA GLU A 41 48.52 -15.69 14.12
C GLU A 41 47.98 -16.54 15.29
N ALA A 42 47.55 -15.92 16.40
CA ALA A 42 47.07 -16.63 17.59
C ALA A 42 45.56 -16.97 17.48
N LYS A 43 45.24 -18.16 16.95
CA LYS A 43 43.87 -18.69 16.88
C LYS A 43 43.14 -18.67 18.25
N SER A 44 41.89 -18.20 18.17
CA SER A 44 40.77 -18.18 19.13
C SER A 44 40.90 -18.96 20.45
N GLY A 45 40.54 -18.29 21.55
CA GLY A 45 40.18 -18.89 22.85
C GLY A 45 41.30 -18.78 23.90
N ALA A 46 42.45 -19.40 23.65
CA ALA A 46 43.55 -19.46 24.62
C ALA A 46 44.21 -18.10 24.90
N THR A 47 44.25 -17.23 23.89
CA THR A 47 44.86 -15.89 23.99
C THR A 47 44.04 -14.94 24.84
N VAL A 48 42.70 -15.03 24.84
CA VAL A 48 41.84 -14.18 25.69
C VAL A 48 42.03 -14.53 27.16
N ASP A 49 42.20 -15.82 27.48
CA ASP A 49 42.52 -16.25 28.85
C ASP A 49 43.98 -15.94 29.22
N ARG A 50 44.92 -15.97 28.27
CA ARG A 50 46.31 -15.53 28.48
C ARG A 50 46.40 -14.00 28.67
N LEU A 51 45.60 -13.22 27.96
CA LEU A 51 45.47 -11.76 28.09
C LEU A 51 44.74 -11.37 29.38
N ARG A 52 43.72 -12.13 29.81
CA ARG A 52 43.11 -12.00 31.16
C ARG A 52 44.13 -12.30 32.27
N ARG A 53 44.98 -13.31 32.10
CA ARG A 53 46.07 -13.62 33.03
C ARG A 53 47.15 -12.53 33.07
N LEU A 54 47.48 -11.93 31.92
CA LEU A 54 48.36 -10.75 31.86
C LEU A 54 47.71 -9.54 32.55
N ARG A 55 46.40 -9.34 32.41
CA ARG A 55 45.61 -8.31 33.13
C ARG A 55 45.63 -8.49 34.65
N THR A 56 45.72 -9.73 35.14
CA THR A 56 45.95 -10.03 36.56
C THR A 56 47.41 -9.85 36.98
N MET A 57 48.38 -10.13 36.09
CA MET A 57 49.81 -9.88 36.36
C MET A 57 50.17 -8.39 36.40
N THR A 58 49.57 -7.54 35.56
CA THR A 58 49.75 -6.07 35.65
C THR A 58 49.18 -5.49 36.95
N ARG A 59 48.14 -6.11 37.53
CA ARG A 59 47.67 -5.78 38.88
C ARG A 59 48.68 -6.15 39.98
N ILE A 60 49.51 -7.17 39.77
CA ILE A 60 50.56 -7.62 40.70
C ILE A 60 51.83 -6.76 40.54
N VAL A 61 52.12 -6.27 39.33
CA VAL A 61 53.25 -5.36 39.05
C VAL A 61 53.09 -3.97 39.69
N LYS A 62 51.88 -3.58 40.13
CA LYS A 62 51.65 -2.37 40.95
C LYS A 62 52.46 -2.33 42.26
N GLY A 63 53.05 -3.45 42.69
CA GLY A 63 53.87 -3.51 43.90
C GLY A 63 55.30 -2.99 43.74
N HIS A 64 55.86 -2.94 42.52
CA HIS A 64 57.26 -2.54 42.29
C HIS A 64 57.41 -1.96 40.88
N ARG A 65 57.23 -0.64 40.68
CA ARG A 65 57.81 0.10 39.54
C ARG A 65 57.58 1.61 39.64
N SER A 66 58.51 2.35 39.03
CA SER A 66 58.84 3.77 39.20
C SER A 66 57.70 4.76 38.93
N GLY A 67 57.71 5.91 39.64
CA GLY A 67 56.74 7.02 39.47
C GLY A 67 56.73 7.67 38.08
N LEU A 68 57.69 7.32 37.20
CA LEU A 68 57.74 7.74 35.80
C LEU A 68 56.66 7.04 34.94
N LEU A 69 56.35 5.77 35.24
CA LEU A 69 55.27 5.04 34.55
C LEU A 69 53.91 5.66 34.87
N ASP A 70 53.68 6.08 36.11
CA ASP A 70 52.44 6.75 36.50
C ASP A 70 52.30 8.13 35.84
N GLU A 71 53.38 8.92 35.72
CA GLU A 71 53.36 10.20 34.96
C GLU A 71 53.14 9.99 33.45
N ILE A 72 53.79 9.00 32.82
CA ILE A 72 53.62 8.68 31.39
C ILE A 72 52.21 8.10 31.12
N LEU A 73 51.63 7.37 32.07
CA LEU A 73 50.26 6.83 31.99
C LEU A 73 49.18 7.90 32.21
N VAL A 74 49.47 9.01 32.92
CA VAL A 74 48.56 10.17 32.99
C VAL A 74 48.32 10.78 31.60
N ASP A 75 49.34 10.76 30.73
CA ASP A 75 49.24 11.17 29.31
C ASP A 75 48.93 10.00 28.35
N GLY A 76 48.74 8.79 28.88
CA GLY A 76 48.52 7.57 28.10
C GLY A 76 47.30 7.66 27.17
N GLY A 77 46.27 8.42 27.57
CA GLY A 77 45.12 8.70 26.73
C GLY A 77 45.45 9.61 25.54
N ALA A 78 46.22 10.68 25.77
CA ALA A 78 46.66 11.59 24.71
C ALA A 78 47.61 10.88 23.72
N ALA A 79 48.51 10.04 24.24
CA ALA A 79 49.41 9.22 23.45
C ALA A 79 48.66 8.20 22.58
N LEU A 80 47.68 7.47 23.16
CA LEU A 80 46.85 6.53 22.41
C LEU A 80 46.08 7.23 21.30
N HIS A 81 45.47 8.38 21.58
CA HIS A 81 44.77 9.19 20.59
C HIS A 81 45.68 9.69 19.46
N SER A 82 46.91 10.10 19.77
CA SER A 82 47.89 10.51 18.76
C SER A 82 48.27 9.35 17.82
N ALA A 83 48.61 8.19 18.39
CA ALA A 83 48.94 6.99 17.62
C ALA A 83 47.76 6.51 16.76
N VAL A 84 46.54 6.52 17.32
CA VAL A 84 45.31 6.16 16.60
C VAL A 84 45.03 7.12 15.45
N ARG A 85 45.14 8.44 15.67
CA ARG A 85 44.94 9.43 14.60
C ARG A 85 45.99 9.34 13.50
N LYS A 86 47.19 8.85 13.79
CA LYS A 86 48.22 8.64 12.76
C LYS A 86 48.12 7.28 12.07
N GLY A 87 47.40 6.32 12.66
CA GLY A 87 47.26 4.97 12.12
C GLY A 87 48.45 4.06 12.48
N HIS A 88 49.25 4.44 13.48
CA HIS A 88 50.45 3.74 13.90
C HIS A 88 50.08 2.47 14.68
N THR A 89 49.85 1.39 13.95
CA THR A 89 49.23 0.16 14.47
C THR A 89 50.07 -0.51 15.57
N ASP A 90 51.40 -0.56 15.38
CA ASP A 90 52.30 -1.15 16.38
C ASP A 90 52.44 -0.28 17.64
N ALA A 91 52.42 1.04 17.50
CA ALA A 91 52.40 1.97 18.65
C ALA A 91 51.10 1.82 19.47
N VAL A 92 49.95 1.70 18.79
CA VAL A 92 48.66 1.41 19.44
C VAL A 92 48.70 0.07 20.18
N ALA A 93 49.23 -0.98 19.55
CA ALA A 93 49.37 -2.28 20.18
C ALA A 93 50.21 -2.20 21.46
N LEU A 94 51.37 -1.52 21.43
CA LEU A 94 52.22 -1.36 22.60
C LEU A 94 51.53 -0.59 23.73
N LEU A 95 50.84 0.51 23.43
CA LEU A 95 50.13 1.32 24.43
C LEU A 95 49.00 0.52 25.11
N LEU A 96 48.22 -0.25 24.35
CA LEU A 96 47.16 -1.10 24.90
C LEU A 96 47.72 -2.23 25.78
N HIS A 97 48.84 -2.85 25.39
CA HIS A 97 49.51 -3.85 26.22
C HIS A 97 50.13 -3.27 27.50
N ALA A 98 50.61 -2.02 27.43
CA ALA A 98 51.11 -1.28 28.60
C ALA A 98 49.99 -0.86 29.57
N GLY A 99 48.72 -1.05 29.21
CA GLY A 99 47.57 -0.79 30.07
C GLY A 99 46.84 0.53 29.79
N ALA A 100 47.09 1.18 28.65
CA ALA A 100 46.29 2.32 28.22
C ALA A 100 44.81 1.94 28.12
N ASP A 101 43.92 2.80 28.62
CA ASP A 101 42.48 2.58 28.56
C ASP A 101 41.99 2.71 27.11
N PRO A 102 41.46 1.65 26.47
CA PRO A 102 40.92 1.73 25.11
C PRO A 102 39.70 2.65 24.98
N ASN A 103 39.14 3.13 26.10
CA ASN A 103 37.98 4.02 26.16
C ASN A 103 38.33 5.45 26.62
N CYS A 104 39.62 5.81 26.69
CA CYS A 104 40.04 7.15 27.10
C CYS A 104 39.48 8.25 26.18
N LEU A 105 39.05 9.37 26.75
CA LEU A 105 38.52 10.49 25.98
C LEU A 105 39.62 11.51 25.66
N ASP A 106 39.63 12.07 24.45
CA ASP A 106 40.50 13.20 24.11
C ASP A 106 39.90 14.55 24.50
N GLY A 107 40.59 15.65 24.18
CA GLY A 107 40.11 17.01 24.45
C GLY A 107 38.79 17.39 23.75
N ASN A 108 38.37 16.63 22.74
CA ASN A 108 37.06 16.76 22.08
C ASN A 108 36.04 15.74 22.60
N LEU A 109 36.37 15.07 23.70
CA LEU A 109 35.62 13.98 24.32
C LEU A 109 35.48 12.73 23.44
N TRP A 110 36.28 12.55 22.38
CA TRP A 110 36.18 11.39 21.49
C TRP A 110 36.85 10.17 22.10
N SER A 111 36.24 9.00 21.92
CA SER A 111 36.90 7.72 22.20
C SER A 111 37.91 7.35 21.09
N PRO A 112 38.91 6.50 21.36
CA PRO A 112 39.90 6.12 20.37
C PRO A 112 39.26 5.38 19.19
N VAL A 113 38.24 4.54 19.43
CA VAL A 113 37.48 3.88 18.36
C VAL A 113 36.72 4.88 17.49
N TYR A 114 36.09 5.89 18.10
CA TYR A 114 35.37 6.91 17.33
C TYR A 114 36.34 7.74 16.46
N ALA A 115 37.50 8.11 17.01
CA ALA A 115 38.54 8.82 16.26
C ALA A 115 39.13 7.96 15.11
N ALA A 116 39.30 6.66 15.34
CA ALA A 116 39.78 5.72 14.33
C ALA A 116 38.74 5.50 13.21
N ALA A 117 37.44 5.47 13.54
CA ALA A 117 36.33 5.29 12.60
C ALA A 117 36.22 6.41 11.54
N ALA A 118 36.87 7.56 11.77
CA ALA A 118 36.90 8.66 10.81
C ALA A 118 37.67 8.34 9.51
N ASN A 119 38.53 7.31 9.50
CA ASN A 119 39.31 6.93 8.31
C ASN A 119 39.30 5.40 8.09
N PRO A 120 38.76 4.90 6.95
CA PRO A 120 38.63 3.47 6.70
C PRO A 120 39.99 2.76 6.57
N ARG A 121 41.08 3.48 6.29
CA ARG A 121 42.43 2.91 6.22
C ARG A 121 42.95 2.44 7.59
N ARG A 122 42.31 2.84 8.69
CA ARG A 122 42.69 2.46 10.07
C ARG A 122 42.03 1.16 10.54
N TRP A 123 41.63 0.29 9.61
CA TRP A 123 40.97 -0.99 9.92
C TRP A 123 41.76 -1.84 10.93
N ALA A 124 43.10 -1.89 10.78
CA ALA A 124 44.00 -2.61 11.68
C ALA A 124 43.95 -2.07 13.13
N VAL A 125 44.03 -0.75 13.27
CA VAL A 125 43.91 -0.04 14.55
C VAL A 125 42.54 -0.27 15.18
N LEU A 126 41.46 -0.17 14.40
CA LEU A 126 40.11 -0.44 14.89
C LEU A 126 39.95 -1.87 15.40
N THR A 127 40.45 -2.84 14.65
CA THR A 127 40.39 -4.26 15.04
C THR A 127 41.13 -4.51 16.35
N LEU A 128 42.31 -3.92 16.54
CA LEU A 128 43.04 -3.97 17.81
C LEU A 128 42.25 -3.34 18.96
N LEU A 129 41.75 -2.12 18.79
CA LEU A 129 40.99 -1.44 19.84
C LEU A 129 39.78 -2.27 20.29
N LEU A 130 39.06 -2.88 19.35
CA LEU A 130 37.91 -3.73 19.64
C LEU A 130 38.31 -5.04 20.35
N GLN A 131 39.43 -5.66 19.97
CA GLN A 131 39.96 -6.83 20.67
C GLN A 131 40.34 -6.53 22.13
N PHE A 132 40.79 -5.30 22.41
CA PHE A 132 41.10 -4.83 23.76
C PHE A 132 39.88 -4.33 24.55
N GLY A 133 38.67 -4.47 23.99
CA GLY A 133 37.42 -4.16 24.68
C GLY A 133 37.01 -2.68 24.62
N ALA A 134 37.36 -1.99 23.54
CA ALA A 134 36.83 -0.66 23.30
C ALA A 134 35.31 -0.67 23.09
N ASP A 135 34.64 0.35 23.62
CA ASP A 135 33.19 0.48 23.61
C ASP A 135 32.67 1.02 22.27
N LEU A 136 31.84 0.21 21.61
CA LEU A 136 31.16 0.56 20.35
C LEU A 136 29.88 1.38 20.57
N HIS A 137 29.41 1.51 21.81
CA HIS A 137 28.21 2.26 22.17
C HIS A 137 28.54 3.69 22.65
N CYS A 138 29.81 4.10 22.58
CA CYS A 138 30.20 5.47 22.88
C CYS A 138 29.48 6.46 21.95
N LEU A 139 28.93 7.52 22.54
CA LEU A 139 28.18 8.55 21.84
C LEU A 139 29.02 9.81 21.70
N GLN A 140 29.14 10.32 20.47
CA GLN A 140 29.75 11.60 20.17
C GLN A 140 28.76 12.46 19.40
N ASN A 141 28.31 13.56 20.02
CA ASN A 141 27.21 14.38 19.50
C ASN A 141 25.94 13.55 19.18
N GLY A 142 25.67 12.50 19.97
CA GLY A 142 24.56 11.59 19.75
C GLY A 142 24.81 10.47 18.74
N GLU A 143 26.00 10.38 18.15
CA GLU A 143 26.35 9.38 17.13
C GLU A 143 27.34 8.33 17.68
N THR A 144 27.08 7.05 17.36
CA THR A 144 28.03 5.96 17.61
C THR A 144 29.04 5.83 16.46
N PRO A 145 30.15 5.10 16.63
CA PRO A 145 31.05 4.77 15.52
C PRO A 145 30.35 4.16 14.30
N LEU A 146 29.27 3.37 14.54
CA LEU A 146 28.44 2.80 13.47
C LEU A 146 27.68 3.89 12.68
N HIS A 147 27.16 4.94 13.34
CA HIS A 147 26.49 6.05 12.64
C HIS A 147 27.44 6.70 11.64
N ARG A 148 28.65 7.05 12.10
CA ARG A 148 29.67 7.69 11.26
C ARG A 148 30.08 6.80 10.08
N ALA A 149 30.34 5.52 10.32
CA ALA A 149 30.69 4.57 9.26
C ALA A 149 29.55 4.41 8.23
N THR A 150 28.31 4.40 8.70
CA THR A 150 27.11 4.27 7.85
C THR A 150 26.89 5.53 7.02
N LYS A 151 26.90 6.73 7.62
CA LYS A 151 26.76 8.02 6.92
C LYS A 151 27.87 8.25 5.89
N ALA A 152 29.08 7.78 6.17
CA ALA A 152 30.22 7.87 5.25
C ALA A 152 30.24 6.79 4.15
N GLY A 153 29.34 5.79 4.20
CA GLY A 153 29.30 4.71 3.22
C GLY A 153 30.47 3.71 3.32
N HIS A 154 31.18 3.67 4.46
CA HIS A 154 32.36 2.81 4.62
C HIS A 154 31.97 1.37 5.00
N ALA A 155 31.62 0.57 4.00
CA ALA A 155 31.08 -0.78 4.21
C ALA A 155 31.99 -1.72 5.02
N SER A 156 33.32 -1.65 4.84
CA SER A 156 34.26 -2.45 5.64
C SER A 156 34.27 -2.09 7.12
N LEU A 157 34.00 -0.82 7.47
CA LEU A 157 33.88 -0.40 8.87
C LEU A 157 32.53 -0.80 9.46
N VAL A 158 31.46 -0.67 8.68
CA VAL A 158 30.12 -1.15 9.06
C VAL A 158 30.16 -2.64 9.38
N GLU A 159 30.76 -3.44 8.49
CA GLU A 159 30.91 -4.89 8.70
C GLU A 159 31.71 -5.19 9.98
N LEU A 160 32.84 -4.51 10.18
CA LEU A 160 33.67 -4.68 11.38
C LEU A 160 32.86 -4.40 12.64
N PHE A 161 32.17 -3.27 12.71
CA PHE A 161 31.40 -2.87 13.89
C PHE A 161 30.22 -3.80 14.17
N LEU A 162 29.52 -4.26 13.14
CA LEU A 162 28.43 -5.24 13.27
C LEU A 162 28.96 -6.60 13.77
N ARG A 163 30.10 -7.09 13.24
CA ARG A 163 30.74 -8.34 13.69
C ARG A 163 31.16 -8.31 15.16
N PHE A 164 31.59 -7.15 15.66
CA PHE A 164 31.99 -6.96 17.06
C PHE A 164 30.82 -6.61 18.00
N GLY A 165 29.57 -6.72 17.54
CA GLY A 165 28.38 -6.63 18.39
C GLY A 165 27.63 -5.28 18.34
N SER A 166 27.99 -4.37 17.43
CA SER A 166 27.13 -3.20 17.18
C SER A 166 25.79 -3.66 16.61
N SER A 167 24.70 -3.08 17.10
CA SER A 167 23.37 -3.31 16.54
C SER A 167 23.03 -2.22 15.52
N PRO A 168 22.53 -2.57 14.31
CA PRO A 168 22.09 -1.57 13.34
C PRO A 168 20.86 -0.79 13.82
N ASN A 169 20.11 -1.32 14.79
CA ASN A 169 18.96 -0.64 15.39
C ASN A 169 19.34 0.45 16.39
N MET A 170 20.64 0.63 16.67
CA MET A 170 21.14 1.80 17.39
C MET A 170 21.24 3.04 16.49
N LEU A 171 21.18 2.87 15.17
CA LEU A 171 21.17 3.98 14.23
C LEU A 171 19.88 4.79 14.39
N ASP A 172 20.02 6.12 14.39
CA ASP A 172 18.88 7.01 14.23
C ASP A 172 18.21 6.81 12.85
N LYS A 173 16.95 7.28 12.74
CA LYS A 173 16.15 7.10 11.51
C LYS A 173 16.86 7.63 10.27
N GLU A 174 17.61 8.73 10.41
CA GLU A 174 18.31 9.38 9.33
C GLU A 174 19.54 8.57 8.88
N SER A 175 20.42 8.13 9.80
CA SER A 175 21.57 7.30 9.43
C SER A 175 21.15 5.96 8.86
N LEU A 176 20.12 5.35 9.44
CA LEU A 176 19.58 4.09 8.94
C LEU A 176 18.99 4.28 7.54
N TRP A 177 18.26 5.37 7.30
CA TRP A 177 17.77 5.72 5.97
C TRP A 177 18.92 5.86 4.97
N PHE A 178 19.96 6.65 5.28
CA PHE A 178 21.09 6.84 4.37
C PHE A 178 21.86 5.54 4.11
N GLY A 179 22.07 4.71 5.14
CA GLY A 179 22.74 3.42 4.99
C GLY A 179 21.97 2.43 4.12
N LEU A 180 20.65 2.57 4.02
CA LEU A 180 19.79 1.68 3.26
C LEU A 180 19.33 2.25 1.89
N ALA A 181 19.33 3.56 1.70
CA ALA A 181 18.77 4.22 0.53
C ALA A 181 19.59 4.04 -0.75
N ASP A 182 20.88 3.74 -0.64
CA ASP A 182 21.73 3.45 -1.78
C ASP A 182 21.75 1.95 -2.07
N ALA A 183 20.99 1.56 -3.08
CA ALA A 183 20.78 0.18 -3.46
C ALA A 183 22.00 -0.54 -4.03
N THR A 184 22.97 0.23 -4.53
CA THR A 184 24.25 -0.30 -5.02
C THR A 184 25.26 -0.52 -3.89
N ASN A 185 24.91 -0.11 -2.67
CA ASN A 185 25.84 -0.03 -1.57
C ASN A 185 25.84 -1.33 -0.74
N TYR A 186 27.03 -1.92 -0.60
CA TYR A 186 27.27 -3.08 0.26
C TYR A 186 26.83 -2.82 1.72
N VAL A 187 26.81 -1.55 2.14
CA VAL A 187 26.29 -1.13 3.45
C VAL A 187 24.84 -1.56 3.66
N ALA A 188 23.96 -1.40 2.68
CA ALA A 188 22.56 -1.73 2.84
C ALA A 188 22.35 -3.23 3.05
N ALA A 189 23.05 -4.05 2.25
CA ALA A 189 23.05 -5.50 2.40
C ALA A 189 23.57 -5.94 3.78
N LEU A 190 24.66 -5.33 4.26
CA LEU A 190 25.22 -5.62 5.59
C LEU A 190 24.24 -5.25 6.70
N LEU A 191 23.69 -4.04 6.70
CA LEU A 191 22.75 -3.59 7.74
C LEU A 191 21.55 -4.55 7.82
N LEU A 192 21.00 -4.93 6.68
CA LEU A 192 19.85 -5.84 6.61
C LEU A 192 20.20 -7.27 7.01
N GLN A 193 21.39 -7.77 6.66
CA GLN A 193 21.89 -9.07 7.14
C GLN A 193 21.98 -9.14 8.67
N TYR A 194 22.33 -8.02 9.32
CA TYR A 194 22.41 -7.92 10.78
C TYR A 194 21.10 -7.47 11.45
N GLY A 195 19.97 -7.51 10.72
CA GLY A 195 18.63 -7.28 11.29
C GLY A 195 18.28 -5.80 11.50
N ALA A 196 18.78 -4.92 10.64
CA ALA A 196 18.35 -3.53 10.63
C ALA A 196 16.84 -3.40 10.36
N ASN A 197 16.19 -2.46 11.05
CA ASN A 197 14.79 -2.15 10.83
C ASN A 197 14.54 -1.68 9.39
N THR A 198 13.80 -2.48 8.63
CA THR A 198 13.39 -2.20 7.23
C THR A 198 12.24 -1.21 7.13
N ASN A 199 11.46 -1.05 8.20
CA ASN A 199 10.22 -0.27 8.25
C ASN A 199 10.46 1.20 8.61
N VAL A 200 11.41 1.82 7.91
CA VAL A 200 11.78 3.23 8.06
C VAL A 200 11.09 4.12 7.03
N PHE A 201 10.87 5.37 7.42
CA PHE A 201 10.21 6.39 6.60
C PHE A 201 11.16 7.57 6.36
N ASN A 202 11.12 8.13 5.16
CA ASN A 202 11.80 9.38 4.86
C ASN A 202 11.00 10.59 5.36
N SER A 203 11.56 11.80 5.16
CA SER A 203 10.92 13.07 5.50
C SER A 203 9.58 13.33 4.79
N ARG A 204 9.30 12.64 3.68
CA ARG A 204 8.02 12.70 2.95
C ARG A 204 7.02 11.65 3.43
N GLY A 205 7.38 10.83 4.43
CA GLY A 205 6.55 9.75 4.94
C GLY A 205 6.47 8.55 4.02
N ALA A 206 7.34 8.40 3.02
CA ALA A 206 7.42 7.19 2.19
C ALA A 206 8.32 6.15 2.85
N THR A 207 7.92 4.89 2.78
CA THR A 207 8.74 3.76 3.24
C THR A 207 9.95 3.58 2.33
N LEU A 208 11.00 2.95 2.86
CA LEU A 208 12.17 2.62 2.07
C LEU A 208 11.84 1.68 0.89
N LEU A 209 10.96 0.71 1.13
CA LEU A 209 10.47 -0.20 0.08
C LEU A 209 9.79 0.57 -1.05
N GLN A 210 8.95 1.57 -0.74
CA GLN A 210 8.31 2.41 -1.75
C GLN A 210 9.34 3.22 -2.56
N VAL A 211 10.38 3.74 -1.91
CA VAL A 211 11.43 4.47 -2.63
C VAL A 211 12.16 3.56 -3.61
N ALA A 212 12.56 2.36 -3.19
CA ALA A 212 13.19 1.36 -4.06
C ALA A 212 12.30 0.99 -5.26
N ILE A 213 10.99 0.87 -5.04
CA ILE A 213 10.01 0.62 -6.10
C ILE A 213 9.96 1.81 -7.08
N THR A 214 9.84 3.04 -6.57
CA THR A 214 9.76 4.24 -7.43
C THR A 214 11.04 4.52 -8.22
N SER A 215 12.20 4.14 -7.69
CA SER A 215 13.48 4.28 -8.40
C SER A 215 13.71 3.18 -9.44
N GLY A 216 12.85 2.16 -9.50
CA GLY A 216 13.02 0.99 -10.37
C GLY A 216 14.10 0.02 -9.88
N ASP A 217 14.48 0.08 -8.60
CA ASP A 217 15.49 -0.79 -8.03
C ASP A 217 14.88 -2.10 -7.53
N ASP A 218 14.64 -3.01 -8.46
CA ASP A 218 14.09 -4.34 -8.21
C ASP A 218 14.97 -5.17 -7.26
N ALA A 219 16.29 -4.98 -7.31
CA ALA A 219 17.23 -5.72 -6.48
C ALA A 219 17.07 -5.34 -5.01
N MET A 220 17.06 -4.04 -4.72
CA MET A 220 16.84 -3.52 -3.37
C MET A 220 15.42 -3.79 -2.88
N ALA A 221 14.39 -3.62 -3.71
CA ALA A 221 13.02 -3.93 -3.33
C ALA A 221 12.88 -5.40 -2.90
N ARG A 222 13.48 -6.34 -3.64
CA ARG A 222 13.49 -7.77 -3.27
C ARG A 222 14.31 -8.05 -2.02
N LEU A 223 15.45 -7.37 -1.85
CA LEU A 223 16.30 -7.52 -0.67
C LEU A 223 15.58 -7.04 0.59
N LEU A 224 14.90 -5.89 0.54
CA LEU A 224 14.08 -5.36 1.63
C LEU A 224 12.95 -6.31 2.01
N LEU A 225 12.22 -6.83 1.01
CA LEU A 225 11.15 -7.80 1.25
C LEU A 225 11.69 -9.08 1.92
N ARG A 226 12.82 -9.63 1.43
CA ARG A 226 13.48 -10.80 2.07
C ARG A 226 13.94 -10.52 3.49
N SER A 227 14.25 -9.26 3.79
CA SER A 227 14.68 -8.80 5.11
C SER A 227 13.52 -8.39 6.01
N GLY A 228 12.27 -8.68 5.61
CA GLY A 228 11.07 -8.47 6.43
C GLY A 228 10.44 -7.08 6.33
N ALA A 229 10.68 -6.33 5.24
CA ALA A 229 9.97 -5.08 4.99
C ALA A 229 8.45 -5.32 4.88
N ASP A 230 7.67 -4.58 5.65
CA ASP A 230 6.21 -4.66 5.61
C ASP A 230 5.66 -3.88 4.40
N CYS A 231 5.07 -4.61 3.46
CA CYS A 231 4.49 -4.06 2.25
C CYS A 231 3.10 -3.40 2.46
N ASN A 232 2.51 -3.53 3.65
CA ASN A 232 1.20 -2.97 4.01
C ASN A 232 1.29 -1.62 4.72
N LEU A 233 2.50 -1.17 5.05
CA LEU A 233 2.73 0.17 5.58
C LEU A 233 2.25 1.22 4.58
N ARG A 234 1.67 2.29 5.12
CA ARG A 234 1.07 3.37 4.34
C ARG A 234 1.91 4.63 4.46
N ASP A 235 2.12 5.27 3.32
CA ASP A 235 2.77 6.57 3.28
C ASP A 235 1.82 7.71 3.71
N ALA A 236 2.31 8.95 3.64
CA ALA A 236 1.51 10.14 3.94
C ALA A 236 0.23 10.27 3.06
N LYS A 237 0.23 9.69 1.86
CA LYS A 237 -0.91 9.64 0.93
C LYS A 237 -1.79 8.41 1.13
N GLY A 238 -1.51 7.59 2.14
CA GLY A 238 -2.21 6.34 2.40
C GLY A 238 -1.85 5.20 1.45
N GLN A 239 -0.91 5.40 0.52
CA GLN A 239 -0.50 4.39 -0.45
C GLN A 239 0.37 3.33 0.23
N THR A 240 0.15 2.08 -0.13
CA THR A 240 1.04 0.96 0.24
C THR A 240 2.07 0.71 -0.84
N SER A 241 3.09 -0.11 -0.54
CA SER A 241 4.10 -0.53 -1.53
C SER A 241 3.45 -1.18 -2.76
N LEU A 242 2.34 -1.90 -2.57
CA LEU A 242 1.59 -2.52 -3.67
C LEU A 242 0.94 -1.47 -4.60
N HIS A 243 0.39 -0.37 -4.06
CA HIS A 243 -0.15 0.72 -4.89
C HIS A 243 0.93 1.33 -5.77
N VAL A 244 2.12 1.55 -5.20
CA VAL A 244 3.26 2.15 -5.90
C VAL A 244 3.79 1.19 -6.98
N ALA A 245 3.95 -0.11 -6.67
CA ALA A 245 4.42 -1.09 -7.64
C ALA A 245 3.47 -1.25 -8.83
N VAL A 246 2.14 -1.22 -8.57
CA VAL A 246 1.12 -1.21 -9.62
C VAL A 246 1.17 0.09 -10.42
N ALA A 247 1.33 1.24 -9.76
CA ALA A 247 1.47 2.52 -10.44
C ALA A 247 2.73 2.61 -11.30
N CYS A 248 3.79 1.87 -10.96
CA CYS A 248 5.02 1.77 -11.74
C CYS A 248 4.96 0.66 -12.83
N GLY A 249 3.92 -0.17 -12.86
CA GLY A 249 3.80 -1.27 -13.83
C GLY A 249 4.79 -2.41 -13.61
N GLN A 250 5.20 -2.68 -12.36
CA GLN A 250 6.20 -3.71 -12.05
C GLN A 250 5.55 -5.08 -11.77
N HIS A 251 5.07 -5.78 -12.81
CA HIS A 251 4.31 -7.04 -12.67
C HIS A 251 5.07 -8.10 -11.87
N GLY A 252 6.36 -8.28 -12.15
CA GLY A 252 7.20 -9.29 -11.48
C GLY A 252 7.43 -9.02 -9.99
N LEU A 253 7.41 -7.75 -9.57
CA LEU A 253 7.50 -7.40 -8.15
C LEU A 253 6.13 -7.53 -7.46
N VAL A 254 5.06 -7.09 -8.12
CA VAL A 254 3.68 -7.26 -7.62
C VAL A 254 3.37 -8.74 -7.38
N GLN A 255 3.70 -9.62 -8.33
CA GLN A 255 3.55 -11.07 -8.16
C GLN A 255 4.34 -11.59 -6.95
N TYR A 256 5.58 -11.13 -6.79
CA TYR A 256 6.45 -11.53 -5.68
C TYR A 256 5.92 -11.07 -4.31
N MET A 257 5.40 -9.84 -4.23
CA MET A 257 4.82 -9.29 -3.00
C MET A 257 3.54 -10.02 -2.58
N LEU A 258 2.66 -10.32 -3.54
CA LEU A 258 1.40 -11.02 -3.29
C LEU A 258 1.65 -12.49 -2.90
N ALA A 259 2.53 -13.19 -3.60
CA ALA A 259 2.77 -14.62 -3.38
C ALA A 259 3.55 -14.93 -2.10
N SER A 260 4.47 -14.05 -1.66
CA SER A 260 5.45 -14.41 -0.62
C SER A 260 5.51 -13.46 0.58
N HIS A 261 4.86 -12.29 0.52
CA HIS A 261 5.03 -11.22 1.54
C HIS A 261 3.72 -10.67 2.09
N GLN A 262 2.61 -11.40 1.94
CA GLN A 262 1.29 -11.05 2.50
C GLN A 262 0.81 -9.63 2.15
N ALA A 263 1.15 -9.15 0.94
CA ALA A 263 0.65 -7.87 0.47
C ALA A 263 -0.87 -7.90 0.38
N ASN A 264 -1.53 -6.92 1.02
CA ASN A 264 -2.98 -6.84 1.06
C ASN A 264 -3.50 -5.94 -0.07
N PRO A 265 -4.10 -6.50 -1.14
CA PRO A 265 -4.59 -5.71 -2.27
C PRO A 265 -5.86 -4.91 -1.96
N ASN A 266 -6.49 -5.15 -0.80
CA ASN A 266 -7.74 -4.51 -0.41
C ASN A 266 -7.55 -3.18 0.34
N LEU A 267 -6.33 -2.85 0.72
CA LEU A 267 -6.04 -1.58 1.38
C LEU A 267 -6.32 -0.44 0.39
N LEU A 268 -6.92 0.64 0.90
CA LEU A 268 -7.26 1.82 0.11
C LEU A 268 -6.27 2.95 0.42
N ASP A 269 -5.87 3.67 -0.62
CA ASP A 269 -5.13 4.92 -0.48
C ASP A 269 -6.00 6.07 0.09
N LYS A 270 -5.38 7.23 0.30
CA LYS A 270 -6.05 8.46 0.76
C LYS A 270 -5.92 9.61 -0.25
N ILE A 271 -5.62 9.32 -1.51
CA ILE A 271 -5.39 10.37 -2.52
C ILE A 271 -6.71 11.03 -2.90
N SER A 272 -7.78 10.26 -3.04
CA SER A 272 -9.11 10.73 -3.44
C SER A 272 -10.20 10.09 -2.58
N MET A 273 -11.18 9.40 -3.17
CA MET A 273 -12.20 8.63 -2.46
C MET A 273 -11.68 7.30 -1.87
N GLY A 274 -10.36 7.09 -1.95
CA GLY A 274 -9.68 5.85 -1.63
C GLY A 274 -9.74 4.86 -2.79
N HIS A 275 -8.58 4.62 -3.41
CA HIS A 275 -8.44 3.61 -4.45
C HIS A 275 -7.68 2.40 -3.92
N SER A 276 -8.13 1.23 -4.35
CA SER A 276 -7.38 -0.02 -4.19
C SER A 276 -6.33 -0.18 -5.28
N SER A 277 -5.35 -1.06 -5.04
CA SER A 277 -4.37 -1.48 -6.05
C SER A 277 -5.02 -1.94 -7.37
N LEU A 278 -6.17 -2.62 -7.31
CA LEU A 278 -6.93 -3.02 -8.50
C LEU A 278 -7.42 -1.80 -9.29
N GLN A 279 -7.99 -0.79 -8.63
CA GLN A 279 -8.47 0.41 -9.32
C GLN A 279 -7.31 1.22 -9.92
N VAL A 280 -6.15 1.28 -9.26
CA VAL A 280 -4.95 1.90 -9.82
C VAL A 280 -4.54 1.21 -11.13
N ALA A 281 -4.58 -0.12 -11.19
CA ALA A 281 -4.30 -0.86 -12.43
C ALA A 281 -5.31 -0.54 -13.55
N ILE A 282 -6.60 -0.42 -13.20
CA ILE A 282 -7.67 -0.08 -14.15
C ILE A 282 -7.50 1.34 -14.70
N TYR A 283 -7.20 2.33 -13.85
CA TYR A 283 -6.95 3.71 -14.31
C TYR A 283 -5.72 3.84 -15.22
N ARG A 284 -4.80 2.87 -15.16
CA ARG A 284 -3.62 2.80 -16.03
C ARG A 284 -3.83 1.98 -17.30
N ASP A 285 -5.01 1.40 -17.47
CA ASP A 285 -5.33 0.46 -18.56
C ASP A 285 -4.35 -0.73 -18.65
N ASP A 286 -3.79 -1.14 -17.51
CA ASP A 286 -2.85 -2.27 -17.43
C ASP A 286 -3.61 -3.58 -17.22
N THR A 287 -4.16 -4.12 -18.30
CA THR A 287 -4.94 -5.37 -18.32
C THR A 287 -4.18 -6.55 -17.72
N ARG A 288 -2.87 -6.68 -17.98
CA ARG A 288 -2.03 -7.74 -17.40
C ARG A 288 -1.91 -7.62 -15.89
N MET A 289 -1.78 -6.40 -15.37
CA MET A 289 -1.75 -6.17 -13.92
C MET A 289 -3.10 -6.47 -13.28
N VAL A 290 -4.21 -6.13 -13.97
CA VAL A 290 -5.56 -6.50 -13.54
C VAL A 290 -5.70 -8.02 -13.45
N GLU A 291 -5.29 -8.77 -14.47
CA GLU A 291 -5.32 -10.23 -14.46
C GLU A 291 -4.51 -10.81 -13.29
N LEU A 292 -3.30 -10.29 -13.08
CA LEU A 292 -2.42 -10.70 -11.98
C LEU A 292 -3.09 -10.48 -10.62
N LEU A 293 -3.65 -9.28 -10.39
CA LEU A 293 -4.35 -8.96 -9.14
C LEU A 293 -5.60 -9.83 -8.95
N LEU A 294 -6.40 -10.05 -9.99
CA LEU A 294 -7.62 -10.86 -9.95
C LEU A 294 -7.34 -12.35 -9.73
N GLY A 295 -6.23 -12.85 -10.29
CA GLY A 295 -5.74 -14.21 -10.11
C GLY A 295 -5.23 -14.48 -8.69
N HIS A 296 -4.89 -13.43 -7.94
CA HIS A 296 -4.59 -13.55 -6.53
C HIS A 296 -5.88 -13.72 -5.69
N GLY A 297 -5.98 -14.81 -4.93
CA GLY A 297 -7.17 -15.14 -4.13
C GLY A 297 -7.48 -14.17 -2.98
N GLY A 298 -6.58 -13.23 -2.67
CA GLY A 298 -6.71 -12.29 -1.55
C GLY A 298 -7.65 -11.10 -1.77
N LEU A 299 -8.25 -10.92 -2.96
CA LEU A 299 -9.16 -9.80 -3.23
C LEU A 299 -10.56 -10.01 -2.67
N SER A 300 -11.01 -9.06 -1.85
CA SER A 300 -12.36 -9.00 -1.30
C SER A 300 -13.41 -8.68 -2.37
N GLN A 301 -14.65 -9.12 -2.11
CA GLN A 301 -15.79 -8.80 -2.96
C GLN A 301 -16.01 -7.29 -3.12
N GLN A 302 -15.81 -6.51 -2.05
CA GLN A 302 -15.94 -5.05 -2.08
C GLN A 302 -14.91 -4.41 -3.02
N THR A 303 -13.66 -4.86 -2.97
CA THR A 303 -12.59 -4.36 -3.85
C THR A 303 -12.87 -4.72 -5.30
N ARG A 304 -13.35 -5.94 -5.58
CA ARG A 304 -13.75 -6.35 -6.94
C ARG A 304 -14.90 -5.51 -7.48
N LEU A 305 -15.93 -5.25 -6.67
CA LEU A 305 -17.07 -4.41 -7.07
C LEU A 305 -16.66 -2.96 -7.30
N ALA A 306 -15.78 -2.41 -6.45
CA ALA A 306 -15.23 -1.08 -6.65
C ALA A 306 -14.45 -1.00 -7.98
N GLY A 307 -13.64 -2.02 -8.28
CA GLY A 307 -12.97 -2.15 -9.58
C GLY A 307 -13.94 -2.29 -10.75
N LEU A 308 -15.01 -3.07 -10.60
CA LEU A 308 -16.05 -3.23 -11.63
C LEU A 308 -16.74 -1.90 -11.94
N ARG A 309 -17.13 -1.15 -10.90
CA ARG A 309 -17.69 0.19 -11.05
C ARG A 309 -16.74 1.10 -11.82
N THR A 310 -15.46 1.13 -11.43
CA THR A 310 -14.44 1.94 -12.12
C THR A 310 -14.28 1.51 -13.59
N ALA A 311 -14.27 0.21 -13.89
CA ALA A 311 -14.19 -0.27 -15.27
C ALA A 311 -15.42 0.15 -16.11
N MET A 312 -16.61 0.18 -15.51
CA MET A 312 -17.83 0.64 -16.17
C MET A 312 -17.83 2.16 -16.40
N GLU A 313 -17.40 2.95 -15.41
CA GLU A 313 -17.25 4.41 -15.55
C GLU A 313 -16.24 4.80 -16.64
N LEU A 314 -15.23 3.97 -16.88
CA LEU A 314 -14.23 4.16 -17.94
C LEU A 314 -14.62 3.48 -19.27
N HIS A 315 -15.79 2.83 -19.35
CA HIS A 315 -16.23 2.02 -20.51
C HIS A 315 -15.22 0.93 -20.94
N ALA A 316 -14.44 0.40 -20.00
CA ALA A 316 -13.39 -0.61 -20.24
C ALA A 316 -13.98 -2.04 -20.26
N VAL A 317 -14.62 -2.41 -21.37
CA VAL A 317 -15.34 -3.71 -21.52
C VAL A 317 -14.44 -4.93 -21.27
N ALA A 318 -13.18 -4.90 -21.75
CA ALA A 318 -12.24 -6.01 -21.55
C ALA A 318 -11.90 -6.24 -20.07
N VAL A 319 -11.63 -5.16 -19.34
CA VAL A 319 -11.35 -5.19 -17.90
C VAL A 319 -12.59 -5.65 -17.12
N ALA A 320 -13.77 -5.11 -17.44
CA ALA A 320 -15.02 -5.52 -16.80
C ALA A 320 -15.29 -7.02 -17.01
N ARG A 321 -15.03 -7.55 -18.23
CA ARG A 321 -15.13 -8.98 -18.54
C ARG A 321 -14.21 -9.81 -17.64
N LEU A 322 -12.96 -9.41 -17.45
CA LEU A 322 -12.01 -10.12 -16.57
C LEU A 322 -12.47 -10.17 -15.11
N ILE A 323 -13.05 -9.07 -14.61
CA ILE A 323 -13.55 -8.99 -13.24
C ILE A 323 -14.75 -9.93 -13.04
N VAL A 324 -15.70 -9.94 -13.99
CA VAL A 324 -16.92 -10.76 -13.93
C VAL A 324 -16.64 -12.23 -14.20
N ALA A 325 -15.70 -12.56 -15.09
CA ALA A 325 -15.36 -13.94 -15.47
C ALA A 325 -14.95 -14.80 -14.27
N ASN A 326 -14.22 -14.19 -13.32
CA ASN A 326 -13.79 -14.89 -12.12
C ASN A 326 -14.89 -15.05 -11.06
N HIS A 327 -15.97 -14.25 -11.13
CA HIS A 327 -17.03 -14.22 -10.11
C HIS A 327 -18.39 -13.76 -10.69
N GLN A 328 -19.12 -14.67 -11.33
CA GLN A 328 -20.42 -14.35 -11.97
C GLN A 328 -21.51 -13.84 -10.98
N ARG A 329 -21.37 -14.13 -9.68
CA ARG A 329 -22.35 -13.78 -8.63
C ARG A 329 -21.95 -12.56 -7.80
N LEU A 330 -21.10 -11.66 -8.32
CA LEU A 330 -20.74 -10.42 -7.64
C LEU A 330 -21.99 -9.58 -7.34
N ARG A 331 -22.29 -9.41 -6.04
CA ARG A 331 -23.35 -8.53 -5.54
C ARG A 331 -22.83 -7.58 -4.47
N ASN A 332 -23.29 -6.33 -4.46
CA ASN A 332 -22.96 -5.42 -3.37
C ASN A 332 -23.86 -5.65 -2.13
N LYS A 333 -23.70 -4.81 -1.11
CA LYS A 333 -24.50 -4.88 0.13
C LYS A 333 -25.99 -4.58 -0.04
N ALA A 334 -26.39 -4.01 -1.19
CA ALA A 334 -27.77 -3.76 -1.54
C ALA A 334 -28.31 -4.84 -2.51
N GLY A 335 -27.57 -5.94 -2.72
CA GLY A 335 -27.97 -7.01 -3.63
C GLY A 335 -27.74 -6.72 -5.11
N GLN A 336 -27.21 -5.55 -5.48
CA GLN A 336 -27.05 -5.14 -6.89
C GLN A 336 -25.99 -5.98 -7.60
N THR A 337 -26.36 -6.55 -8.75
CA THR A 337 -25.49 -7.32 -9.65
C THR A 337 -24.72 -6.42 -10.62
N ALA A 338 -23.72 -6.97 -11.32
CA ALA A 338 -23.03 -6.29 -12.42
C ALA A 338 -23.98 -5.65 -13.45
N MET A 339 -25.14 -6.27 -13.71
CA MET A 339 -26.17 -5.72 -14.61
C MET A 339 -26.74 -4.40 -14.08
N HIS A 340 -26.99 -4.29 -12.76
CA HIS A 340 -27.44 -3.05 -12.15
C HIS A 340 -26.40 -1.94 -12.27
N PHE A 341 -25.12 -2.27 -12.06
CA PHE A 341 -24.04 -1.29 -12.26
C PHE A 341 -24.00 -0.82 -13.71
N ALA A 342 -24.11 -1.71 -14.70
CA ALA A 342 -24.15 -1.31 -16.11
C ALA A 342 -25.33 -0.36 -16.40
N SER A 343 -26.51 -0.64 -15.84
CA SER A 343 -27.70 0.23 -15.96
C SER A 343 -27.57 1.60 -15.27
N VAL A 344 -26.58 1.78 -14.39
CA VAL A 344 -26.35 3.05 -13.70
C VAL A 344 -25.23 3.86 -14.34
N TYR A 345 -24.15 3.19 -14.74
CA TYR A 345 -22.89 3.81 -15.12
C TYR A 345 -22.59 3.77 -16.62
N CYS A 346 -23.24 2.88 -17.38
CA CYS A 346 -23.03 2.76 -18.82
C CYS A 346 -24.17 3.44 -19.59
N SER A 347 -23.87 3.89 -20.81
CA SER A 347 -24.84 4.42 -21.78
C SER A 347 -24.86 3.60 -23.06
N ASP A 348 -23.91 2.70 -23.23
CA ASP A 348 -23.66 1.91 -24.43
C ASP A 348 -24.02 0.44 -24.25
N GLY A 349 -24.39 -0.21 -25.36
CA GLY A 349 -24.83 -1.60 -25.35
C GLY A 349 -23.72 -2.64 -25.19
N ALA A 350 -22.47 -2.27 -25.48
CA ALA A 350 -21.35 -3.20 -25.47
C ALA A 350 -21.13 -3.84 -24.09
N MET A 351 -21.28 -3.07 -23.00
CA MET A 351 -21.18 -3.59 -21.64
C MET A 351 -22.34 -4.55 -21.33
N VAL A 352 -23.56 -4.21 -21.77
CA VAL A 352 -24.74 -5.04 -21.56
C VAL A 352 -24.61 -6.36 -22.31
N ASP A 353 -24.23 -6.31 -23.59
CA ASP A 353 -24.01 -7.50 -24.41
C ASP A 353 -22.95 -8.40 -23.79
N MET A 354 -21.81 -7.82 -23.36
CA MET A 354 -20.77 -8.57 -22.66
C MET A 354 -21.29 -9.27 -21.40
N LEU A 355 -22.09 -8.60 -20.58
CA LEU A 355 -22.63 -9.18 -19.35
C LEU A 355 -23.65 -10.30 -19.64
N LEU A 356 -24.47 -10.15 -20.69
CA LEU A 356 -25.42 -11.18 -21.12
C LEU A 356 -24.70 -12.42 -21.67
N ASP A 357 -23.66 -12.22 -22.49
CA ASP A 357 -22.80 -13.31 -23.01
C ASP A 357 -22.15 -14.10 -21.85
N MET A 358 -21.84 -13.42 -20.75
CA MET A 358 -21.28 -14.02 -19.54
C MET A 358 -22.35 -14.68 -18.63
N GLY A 359 -23.62 -14.68 -19.03
CA GLY A 359 -24.73 -15.30 -18.31
C GLY A 359 -25.21 -14.50 -17.08
N VAL A 360 -24.91 -13.20 -16.99
CA VAL A 360 -25.43 -12.36 -15.91
C VAL A 360 -26.94 -12.15 -16.10
N ALA A 361 -27.72 -12.45 -15.06
CA ALA A 361 -29.18 -12.38 -15.13
C ALA A 361 -29.69 -10.94 -15.36
N ILE A 362 -30.36 -10.72 -16.49
CA ILE A 362 -30.92 -9.42 -16.91
C ILE A 362 -32.04 -8.94 -15.98
N ASN A 363 -32.82 -9.86 -15.41
CA ASN A 363 -33.95 -9.60 -14.53
C ASN A 363 -33.64 -9.87 -13.06
N ALA A 364 -32.36 -9.87 -12.66
CA ALA A 364 -31.99 -10.02 -11.26
C ALA A 364 -32.58 -8.88 -10.43
N GLN A 365 -33.15 -9.18 -9.27
CA GLN A 365 -33.57 -8.16 -8.31
C GLN A 365 -32.45 -7.89 -7.30
N ASP A 366 -32.35 -6.63 -6.89
CA ASP A 366 -31.60 -6.21 -5.72
C ASP A 366 -32.42 -6.43 -4.42
N ASP A 367 -31.88 -6.09 -3.26
CA ASP A 367 -32.53 -6.36 -1.96
C ASP A 367 -33.82 -5.54 -1.77
N MET A 368 -34.01 -4.48 -2.57
CA MET A 368 -35.23 -3.66 -2.58
C MET A 368 -36.22 -4.12 -3.65
N GLY A 369 -35.89 -5.14 -4.45
CA GLY A 369 -36.73 -5.65 -5.53
C GLY A 369 -36.57 -4.90 -6.86
N PHE A 370 -35.65 -3.93 -6.96
CA PHE A 370 -35.41 -3.22 -8.21
C PHE A 370 -34.66 -4.11 -9.19
N THR A 371 -35.04 -4.01 -10.46
CA THR A 371 -34.35 -4.67 -11.58
C THR A 371 -33.45 -3.68 -12.31
N PRO A 372 -32.44 -4.14 -13.09
CA PRO A 372 -31.59 -3.28 -13.90
C PRO A 372 -32.40 -2.36 -14.84
N LEU A 373 -33.49 -2.86 -15.41
CA LEU A 373 -34.41 -2.09 -16.25
C LEU A 373 -35.00 -0.87 -15.49
N MET A 374 -35.36 -1.03 -14.21
CA MET A 374 -35.91 0.07 -13.40
C MET A 374 -34.89 1.18 -13.16
N TYR A 375 -33.60 0.83 -13.01
CA TYR A 375 -32.53 1.83 -12.88
C TYR A 375 -32.37 2.69 -14.13
N THR A 376 -32.52 2.10 -15.33
CA THR A 376 -32.45 2.87 -16.59
C THR A 376 -33.61 3.88 -16.71
N GLY A 377 -34.79 3.53 -16.21
CA GLY A 377 -35.94 4.44 -16.13
C GLY A 377 -35.71 5.59 -15.14
N GLN A 378 -35.19 5.30 -13.94
CA GLN A 378 -34.90 6.30 -12.92
C GLN A 378 -33.84 7.34 -13.38
N ARG A 379 -32.90 6.92 -14.23
CA ARG A 379 -31.80 7.79 -14.72
C ARG A 379 -32.08 8.42 -16.09
N SER A 380 -33.29 8.27 -16.63
CA SER A 380 -33.68 8.78 -17.94
C SER A 380 -32.77 8.33 -19.09
N GLN A 381 -32.46 7.03 -19.18
CA GLN A 381 -31.62 6.46 -20.25
C GLN A 381 -32.46 5.68 -21.28
N PRO A 382 -33.07 6.35 -22.29
CA PRO A 382 -34.04 5.73 -23.19
C PRO A 382 -33.43 4.66 -24.10
N GLU A 383 -32.19 4.87 -24.58
CA GLU A 383 -31.53 3.93 -25.48
C GLU A 383 -31.13 2.64 -24.75
N LEU A 384 -30.61 2.75 -23.52
CA LEU A 384 -30.29 1.59 -22.70
C LEU A 384 -31.56 0.85 -22.25
N PHE A 385 -32.63 1.58 -21.94
CA PHE A 385 -33.94 1.00 -21.64
C PHE A 385 -34.46 0.16 -22.81
N ARG A 386 -34.45 0.72 -24.04
CA ARG A 386 -34.83 0.01 -25.27
C ARG A 386 -33.95 -1.22 -25.51
N LEU A 387 -32.65 -1.09 -25.30
CA LEU A 387 -31.73 -2.22 -25.45
C LEU A 387 -32.05 -3.35 -24.48
N LEU A 388 -32.24 -3.06 -23.19
CA LEU A 388 -32.58 -4.09 -22.20
C LEU A 388 -33.91 -4.78 -22.55
N MET A 389 -34.91 -4.03 -22.99
CA MET A 389 -36.20 -4.58 -23.44
C MET A 389 -36.04 -5.52 -24.64
N THR A 390 -35.26 -5.14 -25.65
CA THR A 390 -35.02 -6.01 -26.82
C THR A 390 -34.23 -7.27 -26.47
N LYS A 391 -33.43 -7.22 -25.39
CA LYS A 391 -32.68 -8.37 -24.85
C LYS A 391 -33.47 -9.22 -23.86
N GLY A 392 -34.78 -8.97 -23.69
CA GLY A 392 -35.67 -9.79 -22.87
C GLY A 392 -35.77 -9.36 -21.40
N ALA A 393 -35.43 -8.11 -21.08
CA ALA A 393 -35.77 -7.54 -19.78
C ALA A 393 -37.29 -7.46 -19.63
N VAL A 394 -37.82 -7.92 -18.51
CA VAL A 394 -39.26 -7.92 -18.23
C VAL A 394 -39.56 -6.94 -17.11
N MET A 395 -40.61 -6.14 -17.27
CA MET A 395 -41.12 -5.30 -16.19
C MET A 395 -41.92 -6.18 -15.21
N LEU A 396 -41.23 -6.81 -14.26
CA LEU A 396 -41.82 -7.83 -13.39
C LEU A 396 -42.82 -7.25 -12.37
N SER A 397 -42.50 -6.12 -11.72
CA SER A 397 -43.37 -5.36 -10.80
C SER A 397 -42.53 -4.25 -10.15
N TRP A 398 -43.00 -3.01 -10.05
CA TRP A 398 -42.30 -2.01 -9.23
C TRP A 398 -42.54 -2.30 -7.74
N PRO A 399 -41.49 -2.53 -6.93
CA PRO A 399 -41.67 -2.82 -5.52
C PRO A 399 -42.31 -1.60 -4.83
N ILE A 400 -43.49 -1.80 -4.25
CA ILE A 400 -44.12 -0.84 -3.34
C ILE A 400 -43.36 -0.97 -2.01
N VAL A 401 -42.23 -0.27 -1.87
CA VAL A 401 -41.53 -0.20 -0.58
C VAL A 401 -42.25 0.83 0.29
N ALA A 402 -43.19 0.35 1.08
CA ALA A 402 -43.83 1.12 2.13
C ALA A 402 -42.83 1.44 3.24
N ALA A 403 -42.55 2.72 3.47
CA ALA A 403 -42.08 3.21 4.77
C ALA A 403 -42.33 4.72 4.98
N ASP A 404 -42.35 5.54 3.92
CA ASP A 404 -42.58 6.98 4.08
C ASP A 404 -43.19 7.57 2.80
N GLN A 405 -44.48 7.93 2.85
CA GLN A 405 -45.25 8.45 1.72
C GLN A 405 -44.80 9.85 1.25
N SER A 406 -43.71 10.40 1.80
CA SER A 406 -43.26 11.77 1.55
C SER A 406 -42.07 11.90 0.60
N LYS A 407 -41.39 10.81 0.18
CA LYS A 407 -40.09 10.91 -0.53
C LYS A 407 -39.94 10.20 -1.87
N TYR A 408 -40.94 9.45 -2.33
CA TYR A 408 -40.85 8.78 -3.63
C TYR A 408 -42.13 8.99 -4.44
N HIS A 409 -42.23 10.14 -5.10
CA HIS A 409 -43.02 10.21 -6.33
C HIS A 409 -42.33 9.29 -7.35
N THR A 410 -42.91 8.10 -7.51
CA THR A 410 -42.67 7.09 -8.55
C THR A 410 -41.87 7.58 -9.75
N ALA A 411 -40.57 7.24 -9.76
CA ALA A 411 -39.56 7.71 -10.73
C ALA A 411 -39.73 7.16 -12.17
N VAL A 412 -40.88 6.57 -12.50
CA VAL A 412 -41.28 6.30 -13.88
C VAL A 412 -41.75 7.59 -14.57
N TRP A 413 -42.31 8.52 -13.80
CA TRP A 413 -43.07 9.64 -14.36
C TRP A 413 -42.24 10.85 -14.80
N PRO A 414 -41.14 11.26 -14.15
CA PRO A 414 -40.27 12.29 -14.71
C PRO A 414 -39.75 11.92 -16.11
N TRP A 415 -39.44 10.64 -16.35
CA TRP A 415 -38.99 10.16 -17.65
C TRP A 415 -40.09 10.12 -18.73
N LEU A 416 -41.31 9.68 -18.37
CA LEU A 416 -42.47 9.78 -19.26
C LEU A 416 -42.93 11.24 -19.52
N LEU A 417 -42.60 12.17 -18.61
CA LEU A 417 -42.88 13.61 -18.74
C LEU A 417 -41.87 14.34 -19.64
N GLU A 418 -40.64 13.84 -19.79
CA GLU A 418 -39.59 14.42 -20.64
C GLU A 418 -39.49 13.79 -22.04
N CYS A 419 -40.22 12.69 -22.30
CA CYS A 419 -40.27 12.08 -23.62
C CYS A 419 -41.05 12.96 -24.63
N PRO A 420 -40.49 13.29 -25.81
CA PRO A 420 -41.29 13.84 -26.90
C PRO A 420 -42.39 12.83 -27.28
N ALA A 421 -43.58 13.30 -27.67
CA ALA A 421 -44.74 12.45 -27.95
C ALA A 421 -44.45 11.27 -28.91
N ALA A 422 -43.47 11.41 -29.79
CA ALA A 422 -42.96 10.36 -30.67
C ALA A 422 -42.30 9.18 -29.92
N ALA A 423 -41.55 9.44 -28.85
CA ALA A 423 -40.90 8.42 -28.04
C ALA A 423 -41.91 7.63 -27.18
N ILE A 424 -42.97 8.29 -26.71
CA ILE A 424 -44.10 7.65 -26.01
C ILE A 424 -44.91 6.80 -26.99
N ALA A 425 -45.15 7.30 -28.21
CA ALA A 425 -45.79 6.53 -29.27
C ALA A 425 -44.95 5.29 -29.65
N ASP A 426 -43.63 5.45 -29.78
CA ASP A 426 -42.68 4.36 -30.01
C ASP A 426 -42.72 3.32 -28.90
N LEU A 427 -42.70 3.75 -27.64
CA LEU A 427 -42.82 2.89 -26.45
C LEU A 427 -44.15 2.12 -26.49
N ALA A 428 -45.24 2.79 -26.84
CA ALA A 428 -46.55 2.15 -26.99
C ALA A 428 -46.58 1.15 -28.18
N THR A 429 -45.83 1.39 -29.26
CA THR A 429 -45.64 0.40 -30.35
C THR A 429 -44.69 -0.72 -29.99
N GLN A 430 -43.70 -0.51 -29.11
CA GLN A 430 -42.77 -1.54 -28.63
C GLN A 430 -43.37 -2.39 -27.49
N LEU A 431 -44.30 -1.83 -26.70
CA LEU A 431 -45.12 -2.54 -25.73
C LEU A 431 -46.31 -3.26 -26.40
N ARG A 432 -46.66 -2.89 -27.64
CA ARG A 432 -47.75 -3.49 -28.43
C ARG A 432 -47.63 -5.02 -28.57
N PRO A 433 -46.45 -5.64 -28.81
CA PRO A 433 -46.31 -7.09 -28.90
C PRO A 433 -46.48 -7.78 -27.53
N LEU A 434 -46.03 -7.16 -26.44
CA LEU A 434 -46.23 -7.66 -25.07
C LEU A 434 -47.71 -7.63 -24.65
N LEU A 435 -48.46 -6.65 -25.16
CA LEU A 435 -49.92 -6.57 -25.07
C LEU A 435 -50.65 -7.46 -26.10
N GLN A 436 -49.94 -8.07 -27.04
CA GLN A 436 -50.47 -8.90 -28.14
C GLN A 436 -49.95 -10.35 -28.10
N VAL A 437 -49.57 -10.88 -26.94
CA VAL A 437 -49.37 -12.34 -26.80
C VAL A 437 -50.74 -13.01 -26.92
N GLN A 438 -51.14 -13.24 -28.18
CA GLN A 438 -52.23 -14.12 -28.54
C GLN A 438 -51.69 -15.56 -28.51
N SER A 439 -52.29 -16.39 -27.66
CA SER A 439 -52.36 -17.83 -27.92
C SER A 439 -53.83 -18.27 -27.84
N PRO A 440 -54.19 -19.35 -28.53
CA PRO A 440 -55.46 -19.44 -29.25
C PRO A 440 -56.63 -19.74 -28.32
N VAL A 441 -57.72 -19.01 -28.55
CA VAL A 441 -59.12 -19.37 -28.28
C VAL A 441 -59.32 -20.23 -27.03
N SER A 442 -59.42 -19.60 -25.86
CA SER A 442 -60.19 -20.15 -24.74
C SER A 442 -61.30 -19.17 -24.37
N THR A 443 -62.53 -19.64 -24.46
CA THR A 443 -63.82 -18.94 -24.30
C THR A 443 -64.14 -18.49 -22.88
N THR A 444 -63.15 -18.03 -22.10
CA THR A 444 -63.36 -17.56 -20.73
C THR A 444 -62.51 -16.32 -20.46
N GLY A 445 -63.10 -15.14 -20.69
CA GLY A 445 -62.92 -13.84 -20.02
C GLY A 445 -61.62 -13.37 -19.34
N THR A 446 -60.44 -13.95 -19.53
CA THR A 446 -59.24 -13.61 -18.74
C THR A 446 -58.20 -12.74 -19.45
N ASN A 447 -58.38 -12.44 -20.74
CA ASN A 447 -57.42 -11.63 -21.51
C ASN A 447 -57.54 -10.12 -21.24
N ASP A 448 -58.71 -9.65 -20.79
CA ASP A 448 -58.88 -8.25 -20.39
C ASP A 448 -58.11 -7.97 -19.09
N ALA A 449 -57.96 -8.95 -18.19
CA ALA A 449 -57.31 -8.77 -16.89
C ALA A 449 -55.86 -8.27 -17.00
N TYR A 450 -55.04 -8.81 -17.90
CA TYR A 450 -53.64 -8.38 -18.04
C TYR A 450 -53.48 -6.95 -18.58
N ALA A 451 -54.30 -6.55 -19.56
CA ALA A 451 -54.29 -5.18 -20.06
C ALA A 451 -54.84 -4.20 -19.01
N THR A 452 -55.84 -4.64 -18.25
CA THR A 452 -56.45 -3.90 -17.14
C THR A 452 -55.48 -3.74 -15.98
N ASP A 453 -54.71 -4.77 -15.62
CA ASP A 453 -53.70 -4.72 -14.55
C ASP A 453 -52.55 -3.78 -14.91
N VAL A 454 -52.10 -3.79 -16.17
CA VAL A 454 -51.12 -2.83 -16.68
C VAL A 454 -51.69 -1.41 -16.68
N LEU A 455 -52.95 -1.22 -17.09
CA LEU A 455 -53.64 0.07 -17.04
C LEU A 455 -53.84 0.58 -15.61
N VAL A 456 -54.21 -0.28 -14.66
CA VAL A 456 -54.38 0.03 -13.23
C VAL A 456 -53.03 0.41 -12.61
N LEU A 457 -51.96 -0.33 -12.91
CA LEU A 457 -50.61 0.00 -12.46
C LEU A 457 -50.11 1.33 -13.03
N LEU A 458 -50.44 1.60 -14.30
CA LEU A 458 -50.11 2.86 -14.98
C LEU A 458 -50.91 4.03 -14.38
N THR A 459 -52.20 3.87 -14.07
CA THR A 459 -53.03 4.95 -13.52
C THR A 459 -52.73 5.25 -12.07
N TYR A 460 -52.60 4.23 -11.19
CA TYR A 460 -52.41 4.42 -9.75
C TYR A 460 -51.22 5.31 -9.36
N ASN A 461 -50.21 5.37 -10.23
CA ASN A 461 -48.95 6.05 -9.96
C ASN A 461 -48.69 7.26 -10.89
N ALA A 462 -49.61 7.63 -11.78
CA ALA A 462 -49.37 8.64 -12.84
C ALA A 462 -49.57 10.10 -12.44
N PHE A 463 -48.79 11.00 -13.07
CA PHE A 463 -49.09 12.43 -13.11
C PHE A 463 -50.21 12.72 -14.15
N PRO A 464 -51.08 13.74 -13.94
CA PRO A 464 -52.18 14.12 -14.83
C PRO A 464 -51.90 14.09 -16.35
N CYS A 465 -50.71 14.54 -16.76
CA CYS A 465 -50.32 14.65 -18.16
C CYS A 465 -50.09 13.28 -18.84
N GLY A 466 -49.55 12.30 -18.09
CA GLY A 466 -49.31 10.95 -18.59
C GLY A 466 -50.58 10.16 -18.82
N ILE A 467 -51.58 10.40 -17.98
CA ILE A 467 -52.92 9.82 -18.11
C ILE A 467 -53.59 10.32 -19.39
N LEU A 468 -53.45 11.61 -19.74
CA LEU A 468 -54.04 12.15 -20.98
C LEU A 468 -53.46 11.51 -22.25
N ALA A 469 -52.17 11.16 -22.24
CA ALA A 469 -51.54 10.43 -23.35
C ALA A 469 -52.02 8.96 -23.44
N LEU A 470 -52.18 8.30 -22.29
CA LEU A 470 -52.75 6.95 -22.18
C LEU A 470 -54.21 6.91 -22.63
N VAL A 471 -54.96 7.96 -22.32
CA VAL A 471 -56.34 8.18 -22.75
C VAL A 471 -56.41 8.37 -24.26
N ASP A 472 -55.56 9.21 -24.85
CA ASP A 472 -55.53 9.37 -26.31
C ASP A 472 -55.20 8.04 -27.02
N ALA A 473 -54.27 7.26 -26.46
CA ALA A 473 -53.95 5.92 -26.97
C ALA A 473 -55.12 4.93 -26.85
N CYS A 474 -55.87 4.96 -25.74
CA CYS A 474 -57.02 4.08 -25.49
C CYS A 474 -58.26 4.49 -26.28
N LEU A 475 -58.53 5.79 -26.41
CA LEU A 475 -59.67 6.34 -27.16
C LEU A 475 -59.60 6.01 -28.66
N ARG A 476 -58.40 5.82 -29.21
CA ARG A 476 -58.17 5.38 -30.59
C ARG A 476 -58.49 3.90 -30.83
N ARG A 477 -58.71 3.08 -29.80
CA ARG A 477 -59.12 1.66 -29.92
C ARG A 477 -60.48 1.44 -29.28
N ARG A 478 -61.49 1.10 -30.09
CA ARG A 478 -62.90 0.94 -29.64
C ARG A 478 -63.10 -0.13 -28.54
N GLN A 479 -62.22 -1.12 -28.43
CA GLN A 479 -62.45 -2.31 -27.62
C GLN A 479 -62.19 -2.13 -26.11
N CYS A 480 -61.40 -1.16 -25.67
CA CYS A 480 -61.02 -1.01 -24.24
C CYS A 480 -61.52 0.30 -23.60
N ARG A 481 -62.41 1.03 -24.29
CA ARG A 481 -62.77 2.41 -23.94
C ARG A 481 -63.52 2.54 -22.61
N LEU A 482 -64.42 1.59 -22.31
CA LEU A 482 -65.26 1.64 -21.11
C LEU A 482 -64.46 1.32 -19.83
N GLN A 483 -63.79 0.17 -19.80
CA GLN A 483 -63.01 -0.25 -18.62
C GLN A 483 -61.87 0.73 -18.29
N ALA A 484 -61.15 1.22 -19.31
CA ALA A 484 -60.10 2.21 -19.10
C ALA A 484 -60.66 3.52 -18.52
N SER A 485 -61.84 3.95 -18.99
CA SER A 485 -62.47 5.17 -18.48
C SER A 485 -62.92 5.07 -17.03
N GLU A 486 -63.46 3.92 -16.61
CA GLU A 486 -63.87 3.67 -15.22
C GLU A 486 -62.67 3.68 -14.28
N ILE A 487 -61.58 3.03 -14.66
CA ILE A 487 -60.33 2.98 -13.88
C ILE A 487 -59.72 4.38 -13.73
N ILE A 488 -59.73 5.17 -14.80
CA ILE A 488 -59.16 6.52 -14.81
C ILE A 488 -60.03 7.50 -14.01
N CYS A 489 -61.36 7.38 -14.10
CA CYS A 489 -62.30 8.14 -13.26
C CYS A 489 -62.14 7.80 -11.77
N ALA A 490 -62.07 6.50 -11.43
CA ALA A 490 -61.88 6.04 -10.06
C ALA A 490 -60.55 6.55 -9.48
N TRP A 491 -59.48 6.54 -10.28
CA TRP A 491 -58.19 7.13 -9.89
C TRP A 491 -58.29 8.64 -9.67
N ALA A 492 -58.91 9.38 -10.59
CA ALA A 492 -59.03 10.84 -10.50
C ALA A 492 -59.84 11.26 -9.26
N LEU A 493 -60.86 10.49 -8.90
CA LEU A 493 -61.63 10.63 -7.67
C LEU A 493 -60.77 10.31 -6.43
N GLY A 494 -60.00 9.22 -6.46
CA GLY A 494 -59.12 8.81 -5.36
C GLY A 494 -57.99 9.81 -5.05
N GLN A 495 -57.49 10.52 -6.07
CA GLN A 495 -56.43 11.54 -5.93
C GLN A 495 -56.97 12.98 -5.85
N GLN A 496 -58.29 13.18 -5.73
CA GLN A 496 -58.95 14.49 -5.64
C GLN A 496 -58.68 15.45 -6.83
N HIS A 497 -58.39 14.91 -8.02
CA HIS A 497 -58.20 15.69 -9.24
C HIS A 497 -59.54 15.95 -9.96
N CYS A 498 -60.40 16.76 -9.33
CA CYS A 498 -61.80 16.97 -9.75
C CYS A 498 -61.97 17.48 -11.19
N TYR A 499 -60.97 18.19 -11.74
CA TYR A 499 -61.01 18.71 -13.11
C TYR A 499 -60.86 17.59 -14.15
N LEU A 500 -59.98 16.61 -13.91
CA LEU A 500 -59.82 15.44 -14.78
C LEU A 500 -61.08 14.57 -14.77
N ALA A 501 -61.65 14.34 -13.59
CA ALA A 501 -62.90 13.59 -13.44
C ALA A 501 -64.03 14.21 -14.29
N LYS A 502 -64.16 15.54 -14.30
CA LYS A 502 -65.13 16.25 -15.14
C LYS A 502 -64.84 16.07 -16.64
N CYS A 503 -63.57 16.17 -17.06
CA CYS A 503 -63.19 15.93 -18.46
C CYS A 503 -63.54 14.52 -18.95
N PHE A 504 -63.37 13.49 -18.10
CA PHE A 504 -63.72 12.11 -18.46
C PHE A 504 -65.22 11.86 -18.48
N TRP A 505 -65.95 12.49 -17.57
CA TRP A 505 -67.42 12.48 -17.56
C TRP A 505 -67.99 13.10 -18.86
N ASP A 506 -67.42 14.22 -19.30
CA ASP A 506 -67.84 14.93 -20.51
C ASP A 506 -67.50 14.16 -21.82
N LEU A 507 -66.53 13.22 -21.78
CA LEU A 507 -66.16 12.36 -22.91
C LEU A 507 -67.14 11.20 -23.16
N GLY A 508 -68.26 11.14 -22.42
CA GLY A 508 -69.37 10.21 -22.67
C GLY A 508 -69.17 8.80 -22.12
N CYS A 509 -68.27 8.63 -21.16
CA CYS A 509 -68.10 7.39 -20.42
C CYS A 509 -69.16 7.34 -19.31
N ARG A 510 -70.37 6.91 -19.67
CA ARG A 510 -71.44 6.61 -18.71
C ARG A 510 -71.28 5.22 -18.14
#